data_AF-A0A498PRG2-F1
#
_entry.id   AF-A0A498PRG2-F1
#
_cell.length_a   1.000
_cell.length_b   1.000
_cell.length_c   1.000
_cell.angle_alpha   90.00
_cell.angle_beta   90.00
_cell.angle_gamma   90.00
#
_symmetry.space_group_name_H-M   'P 1'
#
loop_
_entity.id
_entity.type
_entity.pdbx_description
1 polymer ?
#
loop_
_entity_poly.entity_id
_entity_poly.type
_entity_poly.pdbx_seq_one_letter_code
_entity_poly.pdbx_strand_id
1 'polypeptide(L)'
;MAQSRVDEMTDTSTQFQEFLEGIELKQKQVDRIESARKSLSDVLKSSYGLTDNEVFVQGSYANGTAVRPVEGGEYDIDIVAVTADENDGATDAIRDLYSSLENSRYKNMIEERKPCVRVTYVDDEIGGFHVDVVPVRTSTNDSDAPYEAPRKGSGWHDTAPTEYTAWCASRGDDFRRTVRMFKRWRDEQQDVRKAVKSIVLQVLVSQYMPSGVADDADRVATAFIDMNAALGDLDSPPDVFNPVLEAENLTARWSDTDFANFKKELKEAADIAVEATDADNLVEACEKWGEIFGDAFPVVASEVLNMCIADRSHAKPPESQGWVVNFDARYTVRVHAQEVHGRRSKTRSYQSGGHAIFASPFNSLRFKAIVTGPSGVEIWWRVTNTGEHARLQSGLRGDFFKGKGLNGNPNADQTVNFEKTSYTGSHIIEAFALVGGNVVAKSEPFVVNIFSPYRQFWRP
;
A
#
# COMPACT_ATOMS: atom_id res chain seq x y z
N MET A 1 16.53 -18.59 -26.63
CA MET A 1 16.16 -19.67 -25.69
C MET A 1 16.71 -19.42 -24.29
N ALA A 2 17.99 -19.07 -24.11
CA ALA A 2 18.51 -18.67 -22.79
C ALA A 2 18.03 -17.25 -22.40
N GLN A 3 18.18 -16.27 -23.30
CA GLN A 3 17.68 -14.90 -23.10
C GLN A 3 16.16 -14.87 -22.84
N SER A 4 15.37 -15.55 -23.67
CA SER A 4 13.91 -15.65 -23.50
C SER A 4 13.44 -16.35 -22.22
N ARG A 5 14.29 -17.17 -21.57
CA ARG A 5 14.00 -17.76 -20.24
C ARG A 5 14.43 -16.84 -19.09
N VAL A 6 15.39 -15.95 -19.33
CA VAL A 6 15.83 -14.93 -18.36
C VAL A 6 14.84 -13.76 -18.35
N ASP A 7 14.33 -13.37 -19.52
CA ASP A 7 13.25 -12.38 -19.67
C ASP A 7 11.96 -12.86 -18.97
N GLU A 8 11.62 -14.15 -19.06
CA GLU A 8 10.50 -14.78 -18.30
C GLU A 8 10.71 -14.79 -16.76
N MET A 9 11.94 -14.62 -16.27
CA MET A 9 12.28 -14.72 -14.84
C MET A 9 12.39 -13.35 -14.14
N THR A 10 12.21 -12.25 -14.87
CA THR A 10 12.25 -10.87 -14.38
C THR A 10 11.01 -10.06 -14.77
N ASP A 11 10.22 -10.55 -15.74
CA ASP A 11 8.95 -9.95 -16.14
C ASP A 11 7.98 -9.82 -14.95
N THR A 12 7.64 -8.56 -14.62
CA THR A 12 6.71 -8.22 -13.55
C THR A 12 5.29 -7.93 -14.05
N SER A 13 5.00 -8.14 -15.34
CA SER A 13 3.69 -7.86 -15.95
C SER A 13 2.53 -8.48 -15.18
N THR A 14 2.69 -9.74 -14.75
CA THR A 14 1.66 -10.44 -13.97
C THR A 14 1.50 -9.82 -12.59
N GLN A 15 2.61 -9.44 -11.95
CA GLN A 15 2.61 -8.83 -10.62
C GLN A 15 1.97 -7.44 -10.64
N PHE A 16 2.20 -6.65 -11.69
CA PHE A 16 1.53 -5.37 -11.88
C PHE A 16 0.02 -5.53 -12.13
N GLN A 17 -0.40 -6.54 -12.88
CA GLN A 17 -1.82 -6.86 -13.06
C GLN A 17 -2.47 -7.23 -11.73
N GLU A 18 -1.89 -8.17 -10.99
CA GLU A 18 -2.36 -8.58 -9.66
C GLU A 18 -2.40 -7.40 -8.68
N PHE A 19 -1.37 -6.55 -8.70
CA PHE A 19 -1.31 -5.34 -7.88
C PHE A 19 -2.45 -4.38 -8.21
N LEU A 20 -2.66 -4.07 -9.49
CA LEU A 20 -3.74 -3.18 -9.94
C LEU A 20 -5.11 -3.71 -9.53
N GLU A 21 -5.40 -5.00 -9.75
CA GLU A 21 -6.61 -5.66 -9.28
C GLU A 21 -6.73 -5.59 -7.74
N GLY A 22 -5.62 -5.76 -7.03
CA GLY A 22 -5.55 -5.72 -5.58
C GLY A 22 -5.85 -4.35 -4.97
N ILE A 23 -5.55 -3.26 -5.69
CA ILE A 23 -5.81 -1.87 -5.28
C ILE A 23 -7.10 -1.29 -5.84
N GLU A 24 -7.80 -2.01 -6.71
CA GLU A 24 -9.11 -1.61 -7.23
C GLU A 24 -10.26 -1.90 -6.25
N LEU A 25 -11.40 -1.28 -6.52
CA LEU A 25 -12.65 -1.54 -5.81
C LEU A 25 -13.19 -2.91 -6.23
N LYS A 26 -13.53 -3.76 -5.26
CA LYS A 26 -14.13 -5.06 -5.54
C LYS A 26 -15.59 -4.90 -5.98
N GLN A 27 -16.09 -5.82 -6.81
CA GLN A 27 -17.46 -5.74 -7.36
C GLN A 27 -18.54 -5.50 -6.30
N LYS A 28 -18.50 -6.21 -5.16
CA LYS A 28 -19.46 -5.99 -4.06
C LYS A 28 -19.45 -4.57 -3.51
N GLN A 29 -18.27 -3.93 -3.46
CA GLN A 29 -18.13 -2.54 -3.02
C GLN A 29 -18.68 -1.60 -4.09
N VAL A 30 -18.38 -1.84 -5.36
CA VAL A 30 -18.92 -1.10 -6.51
C VAL A 30 -20.46 -1.14 -6.51
N ASP A 31 -21.06 -2.32 -6.39
CA ASP A 31 -22.52 -2.48 -6.38
C ASP A 31 -23.18 -1.69 -5.24
N ARG A 32 -22.55 -1.71 -4.05
CA ARG A 32 -23.03 -0.96 -2.89
C ARG A 32 -22.89 0.55 -3.09
N ILE A 33 -21.77 1.02 -3.65
CA ILE A 33 -21.55 2.42 -3.99
C ILE A 33 -22.59 2.89 -5.00
N GLU A 34 -22.83 2.14 -6.07
CA GLU A 34 -23.82 2.52 -7.09
C GLU A 34 -25.25 2.55 -6.53
N SER A 35 -25.62 1.59 -5.68
CA SER A 35 -26.93 1.57 -5.02
C SER A 35 -27.12 2.76 -4.07
N ALA A 36 -26.12 3.03 -3.24
CA ALA A 36 -26.12 4.16 -2.32
C ALA A 36 -26.18 5.50 -3.05
N ARG A 37 -25.34 5.66 -4.07
CA ARG A 37 -25.30 6.83 -4.94
C ARG A 37 -26.64 7.07 -5.61
N LYS A 38 -27.20 6.06 -6.28
CA LYS A 38 -28.49 6.19 -6.97
C LYS A 38 -29.58 6.65 -6.00
N SER A 39 -29.66 6.01 -4.83
CA SER A 39 -30.63 6.37 -3.81
C SER A 39 -30.47 7.80 -3.29
N LEU A 40 -29.23 8.28 -3.16
CA LEU A 40 -28.93 9.65 -2.71
C LEU A 40 -29.24 10.66 -3.81
N SER A 41 -28.84 10.39 -5.05
CA SER A 41 -29.16 11.21 -6.22
C SER A 41 -30.66 11.36 -6.42
N ASP A 42 -31.45 10.28 -6.26
CA ASP A 42 -32.91 10.34 -6.41
C ASP A 42 -33.57 11.22 -5.34
N VAL A 43 -33.05 11.22 -4.11
CA VAL A 43 -33.49 12.13 -3.03
C VAL A 43 -33.15 13.58 -3.35
N LEU A 44 -31.93 13.85 -3.83
CA LEU A 44 -31.51 15.21 -4.20
C LEU A 44 -32.36 15.75 -5.36
N LYS A 45 -32.55 14.96 -6.42
CA LYS A 45 -33.41 15.32 -7.56
C LYS A 45 -34.84 15.60 -7.13
N SER A 46 -35.41 14.78 -6.25
CA SER A 46 -36.78 14.97 -5.79
C SER A 46 -36.93 16.18 -4.88
N SER A 47 -35.91 16.49 -4.06
CA SER A 47 -35.96 17.59 -3.09
C SER A 47 -35.78 18.96 -3.74
N TYR A 48 -34.98 19.02 -4.82
CA TYR A 48 -34.62 20.28 -5.49
C TYR A 48 -35.21 20.40 -6.90
N GLY A 49 -35.86 19.37 -7.44
CA GLY A 49 -36.39 19.37 -8.81
C GLY A 49 -35.33 19.22 -9.89
N LEU A 50 -34.21 18.55 -9.58
CA LEU A 50 -33.04 18.45 -10.46
C LEU A 50 -33.11 17.28 -11.46
N THR A 51 -32.34 17.41 -12.54
CA THR A 51 -32.16 16.40 -13.58
C THR A 51 -30.89 15.55 -13.35
N ASP A 52 -30.70 14.53 -14.20
CA ASP A 52 -29.48 13.70 -14.17
C ASP A 52 -28.20 14.49 -14.50
N ASN A 53 -28.31 15.59 -15.25
CA ASN A 53 -27.16 16.44 -15.59
C ASN A 53 -26.78 17.40 -14.46
N GLU A 54 -27.66 17.59 -13.48
CA GLU A 54 -27.49 18.49 -12.34
C GLU A 54 -27.11 17.74 -11.06
N VAL A 55 -27.17 16.40 -11.07
CA VAL A 55 -26.71 15.54 -9.97
C VAL A 55 -25.83 14.42 -10.52
N PHE A 56 -24.51 14.58 -10.43
CA PHE A 56 -23.55 13.70 -11.07
C PHE A 56 -22.34 13.40 -10.19
N VAL A 57 -21.59 12.34 -10.54
CA VAL A 57 -20.38 11.94 -9.80
C VAL A 57 -19.19 12.73 -10.32
N GLN A 58 -18.31 13.11 -9.41
CA GLN A 58 -17.03 13.71 -9.74
C GLN A 58 -15.88 13.01 -9.02
N GLY A 59 -14.69 13.61 -9.10
CA GLY A 59 -13.55 13.19 -8.30
C GLY A 59 -12.96 11.88 -8.79
N SER A 60 -12.21 11.22 -7.90
CA SER A 60 -11.36 10.12 -8.34
C SER A 60 -12.11 8.88 -8.84
N TYR A 61 -13.33 8.66 -8.33
CA TYR A 61 -14.19 7.59 -8.80
C TYR A 61 -14.64 7.83 -10.25
N ALA A 62 -15.18 9.02 -10.56
CA ALA A 62 -15.58 9.40 -11.92
C ALA A 62 -14.39 9.41 -12.90
N ASN A 63 -13.21 9.84 -12.44
CA ASN A 63 -12.00 9.88 -13.27
C ASN A 63 -11.44 8.49 -13.60
N GLY A 64 -11.92 7.42 -12.96
CA GLY A 64 -11.37 6.06 -13.07
C GLY A 64 -10.00 5.92 -12.39
N THR A 65 -9.71 6.78 -11.41
CA THR A 65 -8.44 6.82 -10.68
C THR A 65 -8.61 6.55 -9.18
N ALA A 66 -9.78 6.10 -8.74
CA ALA A 66 -10.01 5.65 -7.37
C ALA A 66 -9.11 4.47 -7.02
N VAL A 67 -8.58 4.46 -5.80
CA VAL A 67 -7.76 3.38 -5.25
C VAL A 67 -8.34 2.98 -3.89
N ARG A 68 -8.26 1.70 -3.58
CA ARG A 68 -8.65 1.18 -2.27
C ARG A 68 -7.75 1.79 -1.18
N PRO A 69 -8.31 2.36 -0.10
CA PRO A 69 -7.52 2.83 1.02
C PRO A 69 -6.62 1.71 1.58
N VAL A 70 -5.46 2.10 2.13
CA VAL A 70 -4.65 1.22 2.99
C VAL A 70 -5.48 0.85 4.23
N GLU A 71 -5.23 -0.32 4.83
CA GLU A 71 -6.02 -0.97 5.90
C GLU A 71 -6.79 -0.01 6.83
N GLY A 72 -8.12 -0.20 6.90
CA GLY A 72 -9.01 0.57 7.79
C GLY A 72 -9.43 1.95 7.28
N GLY A 73 -8.94 2.39 6.10
CA GLY A 73 -9.41 3.62 5.47
C GLY A 73 -10.78 3.49 4.80
N GLU A 74 -11.50 4.61 4.72
CA GLU A 74 -12.79 4.71 4.03
C GLU A 74 -12.64 5.24 2.60
N TYR A 75 -13.53 4.80 1.73
CA TYR A 75 -13.62 5.32 0.37
C TYR A 75 -14.39 6.64 0.36
N ASP A 76 -13.96 7.54 -0.52
CA ASP A 76 -14.59 8.82 -0.77
C ASP A 76 -15.23 8.82 -2.16
N ILE A 77 -16.50 9.18 -2.21
CA ILE A 77 -17.28 9.32 -3.45
C ILE A 77 -17.84 10.73 -3.48
N ASP A 78 -17.40 11.52 -4.46
CA ASP A 78 -17.85 12.90 -4.60
C ASP A 78 -19.09 12.97 -5.52
N ILE A 79 -20.17 13.60 -5.04
CA ILE A 79 -21.34 13.96 -5.85
C ILE A 79 -21.41 15.48 -5.96
N VAL A 80 -21.66 15.99 -7.15
CA VAL A 80 -22.04 17.38 -7.40
C VAL A 80 -23.55 17.45 -7.48
N ALA A 81 -24.14 18.46 -6.84
CA ALA A 81 -25.57 18.75 -6.97
C ALA A 81 -25.78 20.25 -7.17
N VAL A 82 -26.37 20.65 -8.30
CA VAL A 82 -26.71 22.05 -8.61
C VAL A 82 -27.92 22.45 -7.77
N THR A 83 -27.67 22.86 -6.54
CA THR A 83 -28.70 23.04 -5.49
C THR A 83 -28.82 24.49 -5.03
N ALA A 84 -27.92 25.36 -5.49
CA ALA A 84 -27.87 26.76 -5.12
C ALA A 84 -28.08 27.66 -6.35
N ASP A 85 -28.64 28.83 -6.09
CA ASP A 85 -28.90 29.87 -7.07
C ASP A 85 -27.85 31.01 -7.00
N GLU A 86 -27.92 31.96 -7.93
CA GLU A 86 -27.02 33.12 -8.00
C GLU A 86 -27.03 33.99 -6.72
N ASN A 87 -28.15 33.98 -6.00
CA ASN A 87 -28.38 34.81 -4.82
C ASN A 87 -27.89 34.12 -3.52
N ASP A 88 -27.55 32.84 -3.57
CA ASP A 88 -27.17 32.08 -2.38
C ASP A 88 -25.74 32.35 -1.95
N GLY A 89 -25.55 32.48 -0.64
CA GLY A 89 -24.23 32.46 -0.03
C GLY A 89 -23.64 31.05 -0.01
N ALA A 90 -22.35 30.91 -0.30
CA ALA A 90 -21.67 29.60 -0.35
C ALA A 90 -21.78 28.77 0.96
N THR A 91 -21.88 29.42 2.12
CA THR A 91 -22.12 28.71 3.40
C THR A 91 -23.59 28.32 3.56
N ASP A 92 -24.50 29.12 3.03
CA ASP A 92 -25.94 28.87 3.14
C ASP A 92 -26.35 27.73 2.21
N ALA A 93 -25.76 27.62 1.02
CA ALA A 93 -25.90 26.45 0.13
C ALA A 93 -25.55 25.12 0.82
N ILE A 94 -24.49 25.09 1.63
CA ILE A 94 -24.10 23.88 2.39
C ILE A 94 -25.13 23.56 3.49
N ARG A 95 -25.64 24.59 4.19
CA ARG A 95 -26.63 24.42 5.26
C ARG A 95 -28.00 24.01 4.72
N ASP A 96 -28.38 24.54 3.57
CA ASP A 96 -29.61 24.17 2.87
C ASP A 96 -29.55 22.70 2.43
N LEU A 97 -28.44 22.30 1.80
CA LEU A 97 -28.16 20.90 1.49
C LEU A 97 -28.22 20.00 2.72
N TYR A 98 -27.60 20.40 3.84
CA TYR A 98 -27.65 19.66 5.09
C TYR A 98 -29.09 19.51 5.58
N SER A 99 -29.86 20.60 5.58
CA SER A 99 -31.26 20.63 6.05
C SER A 99 -32.17 19.77 5.19
N SER A 100 -31.98 19.77 3.87
CA SER A 100 -32.70 18.89 2.95
C SER A 100 -32.42 17.41 3.24
N LEU A 101 -31.14 17.04 3.42
CA LEU A 101 -30.77 15.67 3.76
C LEU A 101 -31.21 15.27 5.18
N GLU A 102 -31.23 16.22 6.14
CA GLU A 102 -31.73 16.00 7.49
C GLU A 102 -33.23 15.67 7.50
N ASN A 103 -34.00 16.24 6.56
CA ASN A 103 -35.41 15.96 6.36
C ASN A 103 -35.69 14.70 5.52
N SER A 104 -34.66 13.90 5.24
CA SER A 104 -34.75 12.67 4.45
C SER A 104 -34.37 11.43 5.28
N ARG A 105 -34.28 10.28 4.62
CA ARG A 105 -33.79 9.03 5.22
C ARG A 105 -32.33 9.10 5.72
N TYR A 106 -31.57 10.13 5.35
CA TYR A 106 -30.15 10.27 5.69
C TYR A 106 -29.89 11.03 7.00
N LYS A 107 -30.92 11.48 7.73
CA LYS A 107 -30.81 12.28 8.96
C LYS A 107 -29.70 11.88 9.95
N ASN A 108 -29.54 10.58 10.19
CA ASN A 108 -28.58 10.06 11.18
C ASN A 108 -27.25 9.63 10.56
N MET A 109 -27.01 9.95 9.29
CA MET A 109 -25.84 9.54 8.51
C MET A 109 -25.04 10.73 8.00
N ILE A 110 -25.48 11.97 8.28
CA ILE A 110 -24.93 13.18 7.67
C ILE A 110 -24.05 13.98 8.62
N GLU A 111 -23.02 14.60 8.04
CA GLU A 111 -22.16 15.55 8.72
C GLU A 111 -21.92 16.78 7.81
N GLU A 112 -22.12 17.99 8.34
CA GLU A 112 -21.73 19.21 7.65
C GLU A 112 -20.20 19.30 7.60
N ARG A 113 -19.64 19.31 6.39
CA ARG A 113 -18.22 19.57 6.12
C ARG A 113 -18.12 20.83 5.25
N LYS A 114 -16.90 21.28 4.97
CA LYS A 114 -16.66 22.38 4.02
C LYS A 114 -15.68 21.88 2.98
N PRO A 115 -16.08 21.73 1.69
CA PRO A 115 -17.24 22.38 1.05
C PRO A 115 -18.50 21.52 0.86
N CYS A 116 -18.65 20.38 1.53
CA CYS A 116 -19.67 19.36 1.24
C CYS A 116 -20.56 18.99 2.45
N VAL A 117 -21.65 18.29 2.21
CA VAL A 117 -22.33 17.48 3.23
C VAL A 117 -21.94 16.03 3.02
N ARG A 118 -21.34 15.43 4.05
CA ARG A 118 -20.85 14.05 4.02
C ARG A 118 -21.94 13.09 4.48
N VAL A 119 -22.19 12.02 3.71
CA VAL A 119 -23.08 10.91 4.06
C VAL A 119 -22.27 9.65 4.33
N THR A 120 -22.28 9.12 5.56
CA THR A 120 -21.47 7.97 5.96
C THR A 120 -22.25 6.66 5.87
N TYR A 121 -21.71 5.67 5.16
CA TYR A 121 -22.26 4.33 5.01
C TYR A 121 -21.36 3.30 5.72
N VAL A 122 -21.78 2.82 6.89
CA VAL A 122 -21.06 1.80 7.66
C VAL A 122 -21.57 0.40 7.33
N ASP A 123 -20.66 -0.55 7.21
CA ASP A 123 -20.95 -1.99 7.11
C ASP A 123 -19.75 -2.78 7.65
N ASP A 124 -20.02 -3.67 8.60
CA ASP A 124 -18.97 -4.41 9.33
C ASP A 124 -18.28 -5.47 8.47
N GLU A 125 -18.92 -5.93 7.38
CA GLU A 125 -18.39 -6.98 6.50
C GLU A 125 -17.71 -6.42 5.24
N ILE A 126 -18.30 -5.38 4.65
CA ILE A 126 -17.86 -4.81 3.36
C ILE A 126 -16.92 -3.61 3.55
N GLY A 127 -16.94 -2.99 4.74
CA GLY A 127 -16.18 -1.80 5.08
C GLY A 127 -16.97 -0.50 4.88
N GLY A 128 -16.53 0.58 5.52
CA GLY A 128 -17.18 1.90 5.43
C GLY A 128 -16.79 2.68 4.18
N PHE A 129 -17.71 3.53 3.70
CA PHE A 129 -17.39 4.60 2.76
C PHE A 129 -18.25 5.84 3.07
N HIS A 130 -17.83 6.98 2.57
CA HIS A 130 -18.59 8.21 2.63
C HIS A 130 -18.85 8.76 1.22
N VAL A 131 -19.99 9.45 1.10
CA VAL A 131 -20.36 10.19 -0.09
C VAL A 131 -20.38 11.67 0.27
N ASP A 132 -19.51 12.45 -0.36
CA ASP A 132 -19.42 13.90 -0.16
C ASP A 132 -20.25 14.60 -1.22
N VAL A 133 -21.38 15.17 -0.81
CA VAL A 133 -22.25 15.96 -1.71
C VAL A 133 -21.82 17.41 -1.66
N VAL A 134 -21.32 17.93 -2.78
CA VAL A 134 -20.92 19.33 -2.95
C VAL A 134 -22.08 20.08 -3.61
N PRO A 135 -22.70 21.06 -2.91
CA PRO A 135 -23.68 21.93 -3.53
C PRO A 135 -22.95 22.90 -4.46
N VAL A 136 -23.42 23.05 -5.70
CA VAL A 136 -22.90 24.03 -6.65
C VAL A 136 -24.02 24.91 -7.18
N ARG A 137 -23.63 26.01 -7.82
CA ARG A 137 -24.52 26.84 -8.64
C ARG A 137 -23.96 26.97 -10.05
N THR A 138 -24.82 27.27 -11.02
CA THR A 138 -24.36 27.65 -12.36
C THR A 138 -23.50 28.91 -12.27
N SER A 139 -22.39 28.94 -13.00
CA SER A 139 -21.49 30.10 -12.98
C SER A 139 -22.23 31.34 -13.47
N THR A 140 -22.08 32.44 -12.74
CA THR A 140 -22.63 33.76 -13.09
C THR A 140 -21.59 34.72 -13.64
N ASN A 141 -20.34 34.28 -13.74
CA ASN A 141 -19.20 35.10 -14.13
C ASN A 141 -18.94 34.96 -15.65
N ASP A 142 -18.20 35.91 -16.25
CA ASP A 142 -17.68 35.80 -17.62
C ASP A 142 -16.55 34.73 -17.75
N SER A 143 -16.50 33.76 -16.83
CA SER A 143 -15.55 32.65 -16.83
C SER A 143 -16.02 31.55 -17.77
N ASP A 144 -15.10 30.77 -18.33
CA ASP A 144 -15.42 29.53 -19.05
C ASP A 144 -15.89 28.38 -18.13
N ALA A 145 -15.94 28.59 -16.81
CA ALA A 145 -16.38 27.58 -15.87
C ALA A 145 -17.90 27.38 -15.90
N PRO A 146 -18.40 26.14 -15.98
CA PRO A 146 -19.84 25.86 -15.99
C PRO A 146 -20.50 26.09 -14.62
N TYR A 147 -19.74 25.91 -13.54
CA TYR A 147 -20.26 25.95 -12.17
C TYR A 147 -19.34 26.73 -11.24
N GLU A 148 -19.91 27.16 -10.12
CA GLU A 148 -19.17 27.61 -8.96
C GLU A 148 -19.45 26.69 -7.75
N ALA A 149 -18.41 26.30 -7.02
CA ALA A 149 -18.50 25.51 -5.80
C ALA A 149 -18.14 26.35 -4.56
N PRO A 150 -18.61 25.99 -3.35
CA PRO A 150 -18.15 26.61 -2.12
C PRO A 150 -16.66 26.34 -1.87
N ARG A 151 -15.95 27.34 -1.36
CA ARG A 151 -14.58 27.22 -0.86
C ARG A 151 -14.50 27.74 0.56
N LYS A 152 -13.90 26.94 1.43
CA LYS A 152 -13.76 27.25 2.86
C LYS A 152 -13.09 28.62 3.05
N GLY A 153 -13.84 29.56 3.60
CA GLY A 153 -13.36 30.90 3.96
C GLY A 153 -13.24 31.89 2.80
N SER A 154 -13.65 31.54 1.58
CA SER A 154 -13.50 32.43 0.40
C SER A 154 -14.70 32.48 -0.53
N GLY A 155 -15.88 32.00 -0.11
CA GLY A 155 -17.11 32.08 -0.91
C GLY A 155 -17.15 31.07 -2.06
N TRP A 156 -17.66 31.49 -3.21
CA TRP A 156 -17.77 30.71 -4.43
C TRP A 156 -16.44 30.69 -5.22
N HIS A 157 -16.17 29.61 -5.95
CA HIS A 157 -15.05 29.52 -6.90
C HIS A 157 -15.44 28.67 -8.11
N ASP A 158 -14.93 29.06 -9.26
CA ASP A 158 -15.08 28.37 -10.53
C ASP A 158 -14.66 26.88 -10.43
N THR A 159 -15.46 26.01 -11.05
CA THR A 159 -15.19 24.58 -11.14
C THR A 159 -15.79 23.96 -12.42
N ALA A 160 -15.08 22.99 -12.99
CA ALA A 160 -15.44 22.28 -14.23
C ALA A 160 -15.26 20.76 -14.06
N PRO A 161 -16.02 20.13 -13.15
CA PRO A 161 -15.80 18.73 -12.76
C PRO A 161 -16.10 17.73 -13.89
N THR A 162 -17.10 18.00 -14.73
CA THR A 162 -17.48 17.15 -15.86
C THR A 162 -16.40 17.19 -16.94
N GLU A 163 -15.89 18.38 -17.23
CA GLU A 163 -14.83 18.64 -18.19
C GLU A 163 -13.52 18.00 -17.71
N TYR A 164 -13.18 18.12 -16.43
CA TYR A 164 -12.00 17.47 -15.87
C TYR A 164 -12.10 15.94 -15.96
N THR A 165 -13.28 15.38 -15.70
CA THR A 165 -13.55 13.94 -15.87
C THR A 165 -13.35 13.52 -17.33
N ALA A 166 -13.87 14.29 -18.28
CA ALA A 166 -13.70 14.05 -19.71
C ALA A 166 -12.22 14.16 -20.15
N TRP A 167 -11.49 15.13 -19.60
CA TRP A 167 -10.05 15.27 -19.80
C TRP A 167 -9.30 14.02 -19.33
N CYS A 168 -9.54 13.56 -18.10
CA CYS A 168 -8.96 12.30 -17.60
C CYS A 168 -9.30 11.12 -18.53
N ALA A 169 -10.54 11.06 -19.03
CA ALA A 169 -10.95 9.99 -19.93
C ALA A 169 -10.22 10.01 -21.28
N SER A 170 -9.96 11.20 -21.83
CA SER A 170 -9.20 11.35 -23.08
C SER A 170 -7.74 10.93 -22.98
N ARG A 171 -7.18 10.82 -21.77
CA ARG A 171 -5.79 10.33 -21.54
C ARG A 171 -5.66 8.82 -21.67
N GLY A 172 -6.77 8.08 -21.71
CA GLY A 172 -6.77 6.64 -21.92
C GLY A 172 -6.50 5.82 -20.64
N ASP A 173 -6.45 4.50 -20.80
CA ASP A 173 -6.38 3.57 -19.66
C ASP A 173 -4.99 3.55 -19.00
N ASP A 174 -3.92 3.61 -19.78
CA ASP A 174 -2.54 3.65 -19.28
C ASP A 174 -2.31 4.81 -18.31
N PHE A 175 -2.90 5.97 -18.60
CA PHE A 175 -2.90 7.12 -17.69
C PHE A 175 -3.58 6.78 -16.36
N ARG A 176 -4.79 6.21 -16.41
CA ARG A 176 -5.55 5.85 -15.21
C ARG A 176 -4.81 4.83 -14.36
N ARG A 177 -4.25 3.78 -14.98
CA ARG A 177 -3.44 2.75 -14.31
C ARG A 177 -2.22 3.38 -13.63
N THR A 178 -1.47 4.21 -14.35
CA THR A 178 -0.31 4.94 -13.81
C THR A 178 -0.69 5.84 -12.64
N VAL A 179 -1.79 6.60 -12.75
CA VAL A 179 -2.29 7.44 -11.65
C VAL A 179 -2.67 6.60 -10.43
N ARG A 180 -3.34 5.44 -10.60
CA ARG A 180 -3.69 4.56 -9.48
C ARG A 180 -2.43 4.09 -8.74
N MET A 181 -1.37 3.74 -9.46
CA MET A 181 -0.10 3.33 -8.86
C MET A 181 0.59 4.49 -8.12
N PHE A 182 0.64 5.69 -8.71
CA PHE A 182 1.15 6.89 -8.03
C PHE A 182 0.32 7.27 -6.80
N LYS A 183 -1.00 7.09 -6.84
CA LYS A 183 -1.86 7.30 -5.67
C LYS A 183 -1.61 6.27 -4.59
N ARG A 184 -1.38 5.00 -4.93
CA ARG A 184 -0.94 3.99 -3.95
C ARG A 184 0.38 4.40 -3.31
N TRP A 185 1.39 4.76 -4.09
CA TRP A 185 2.67 5.27 -3.58
C TRP A 185 2.46 6.45 -2.62
N ARG A 186 1.67 7.46 -3.02
CA ARG A 186 1.30 8.59 -2.15
C ARG A 186 0.68 8.12 -0.84
N ASP A 187 -0.24 7.16 -0.88
CA ASP A 187 -0.96 6.71 0.32
C ASP A 187 -0.08 5.87 1.27
N GLU A 188 0.92 5.17 0.74
CA GLU A 188 1.95 4.46 1.50
C GLU A 188 2.95 5.41 2.18
N GLN A 189 3.17 6.60 1.63
CA GLN A 189 4.09 7.60 2.16
C GLN A 189 3.34 8.76 2.83
N GLN A 190 3.20 8.72 4.17
CA GLN A 190 2.39 9.69 4.91
C GLN A 190 2.78 11.17 4.70
N ASP A 191 4.07 11.45 4.48
CA ASP A 191 4.55 12.79 4.20
C ASP A 191 4.11 13.26 2.80
N VAL A 192 4.14 12.38 1.80
CA VAL A 192 3.62 12.65 0.45
C VAL A 192 2.10 12.84 0.48
N ARG A 193 1.37 11.99 1.21
CA ARG A 193 -0.08 12.08 1.36
C ARG A 193 -0.55 13.44 1.87
N LYS A 194 0.22 14.05 2.78
CA LYS A 194 -0.05 15.41 3.28
C LYS A 194 0.37 16.49 2.30
N ALA A 195 1.46 16.25 1.56
CA ALA A 195 2.08 17.23 0.70
C ALA A 195 1.34 17.49 -0.62
N VAL A 196 0.82 16.46 -1.29
CA VAL A 196 0.29 16.58 -2.66
C VAL A 196 -1.17 16.12 -2.77
N LYS A 197 -2.00 16.97 -3.38
CA LYS A 197 -3.41 16.64 -3.67
C LYS A 197 -3.51 15.66 -4.84
N SER A 198 -4.56 14.83 -4.83
CA SER A 198 -4.80 13.86 -5.91
C SER A 198 -4.94 14.48 -7.31
N ILE A 199 -5.52 15.68 -7.40
CA ILE A 199 -5.69 16.38 -8.68
C ILE A 199 -4.35 16.87 -9.24
N VAL A 200 -3.47 17.40 -8.38
CA VAL A 200 -2.10 17.80 -8.75
C VAL A 200 -1.33 16.57 -9.26
N LEU A 201 -1.42 15.46 -8.53
CA LEU A 201 -0.76 14.20 -8.93
C LEU A 201 -1.25 13.69 -10.29
N GLN A 202 -2.56 13.78 -10.58
CA GLN A 202 -3.10 13.43 -11.89
C GLN A 202 -2.52 14.29 -13.02
N VAL A 203 -2.39 15.60 -12.82
CA VAL A 203 -1.82 16.49 -13.84
C VAL A 203 -0.33 16.23 -14.02
N LEU A 204 0.43 16.09 -12.93
CA LEU A 204 1.87 15.76 -13.00
C LEU A 204 2.11 14.42 -13.71
N VAL A 205 1.34 13.38 -13.39
CA VAL A 205 1.43 12.09 -14.09
C VAL A 205 1.13 12.26 -15.58
N SER A 206 0.10 13.04 -15.94
CA SER A 206 -0.20 13.32 -17.36
C SER A 206 0.92 14.07 -18.09
N GLN A 207 1.73 14.87 -17.38
CA GLN A 207 2.82 15.66 -17.96
C GLN A 207 4.10 14.83 -18.13
N TYR A 208 4.39 13.93 -17.19
CA TYR A 208 5.67 13.22 -17.11
C TYR A 208 5.58 11.72 -17.43
N MET A 209 4.39 11.14 -17.63
CA MET A 209 4.30 9.76 -18.11
C MET A 209 4.80 9.65 -19.56
N PRO A 210 5.55 8.61 -19.93
CA PRO A 210 5.97 8.41 -21.30
C PRO A 210 4.78 8.03 -22.20
N SER A 211 4.84 8.43 -23.47
CA SER A 211 3.85 8.04 -24.48
C SER A 211 4.28 6.76 -25.20
N GLY A 212 3.32 5.85 -25.45
CA GLY A 212 3.56 4.65 -26.25
C GLY A 212 4.30 3.50 -25.54
N VAL A 213 4.47 3.58 -24.22
CA VAL A 213 5.04 2.50 -23.39
C VAL A 213 3.90 1.64 -22.85
N ALA A 214 3.80 0.39 -23.33
CA ALA A 214 2.71 -0.52 -22.98
C ALA A 214 2.91 -1.22 -21.63
N ASP A 215 4.15 -1.56 -21.30
CA ASP A 215 4.52 -2.21 -20.04
C ASP A 215 4.32 -1.28 -18.84
N ASP A 216 3.71 -1.78 -17.78
CA ASP A 216 3.40 -0.99 -16.58
C ASP A 216 4.64 -0.64 -15.77
N ALA A 217 5.59 -1.57 -15.64
CA ALA A 217 6.80 -1.36 -14.87
C ALA A 217 7.67 -0.27 -15.51
N ASP A 218 7.92 -0.38 -16.81
CA ASP A 218 8.68 0.60 -17.58
C ASP A 218 8.00 1.98 -17.57
N ARG A 219 6.69 2.02 -17.77
CA ARG A 219 5.93 3.28 -17.80
C ARG A 219 5.97 4.00 -16.47
N VAL A 220 5.77 3.28 -15.37
CA VAL A 220 5.76 3.87 -14.03
C VAL A 220 7.18 4.26 -13.59
N ALA A 221 8.19 3.43 -13.86
CA ALA A 221 9.58 3.78 -13.59
C ALA A 221 9.98 5.05 -14.34
N THR A 222 9.71 5.12 -15.65
CA THR A 222 10.00 6.30 -16.47
C THR A 222 9.25 7.52 -15.94
N ALA A 223 7.97 7.40 -15.57
CA ALA A 223 7.20 8.51 -15.02
C ALA A 223 7.80 9.05 -13.70
N PHE A 224 8.30 8.18 -12.81
CA PHE A 224 8.99 8.60 -11.59
C PHE A 224 10.31 9.31 -11.92
N ILE A 225 11.09 8.77 -12.84
CA ILE A 225 12.38 9.30 -13.27
C ILE A 225 12.22 10.68 -13.91
N ASP A 226 11.32 10.80 -14.88
CA ASP A 226 11.09 12.04 -15.64
C ASP A 226 10.52 13.14 -14.73
N MET A 227 9.57 12.79 -13.86
CA MET A 227 9.04 13.74 -12.87
C MET A 227 10.12 14.18 -11.87
N ASN A 228 10.96 13.25 -11.39
CA ASN A 228 12.07 13.59 -10.51
C ASN A 228 13.10 14.49 -11.20
N ALA A 229 13.44 14.20 -12.46
CA ALA A 229 14.37 15.01 -13.24
C ALA A 229 13.85 16.43 -13.47
N ALA A 230 12.54 16.58 -13.73
CA ALA A 230 11.93 17.89 -13.97
C ALA A 230 11.76 18.73 -12.70
N LEU A 231 11.47 18.09 -11.55
CA LEU A 231 11.16 18.79 -10.30
C LEU A 231 12.35 18.90 -9.34
N GLY A 232 13.36 18.04 -9.47
CA GLY A 232 14.45 17.86 -8.51
C GLY A 232 15.18 19.14 -8.14
N ASP A 233 15.49 19.97 -9.14
CA ASP A 233 16.28 21.20 -9.01
C ASP A 233 15.46 22.44 -8.62
N LEU A 234 14.12 22.33 -8.50
CA LEU A 234 13.27 23.46 -8.16
C LEU A 234 13.22 23.71 -6.65
N ASP A 235 13.49 24.92 -6.17
CA ASP A 235 13.38 25.23 -4.73
C ASP A 235 11.94 25.38 -4.25
N SER A 236 11.04 25.83 -5.14
CA SER A 236 9.61 26.04 -4.86
C SER A 236 8.75 25.25 -5.84
N PRO A 237 7.51 24.86 -5.45
CA PRO A 237 6.63 24.10 -6.31
C PRO A 237 6.33 24.86 -7.62
N PRO A 238 6.36 24.17 -8.78
CA PRO A 238 6.01 24.80 -10.04
C PRO A 238 4.51 25.11 -10.09
N ASP A 239 4.13 26.04 -10.95
CA ASP A 239 2.74 26.28 -11.29
C ASP A 239 2.20 25.08 -12.09
N VAL A 240 1.14 24.45 -11.57
CA VAL A 240 0.43 23.36 -12.23
C VAL A 240 -1.00 23.81 -12.46
N PHE A 241 -1.32 24.16 -13.70
CA PHE A 241 -2.65 24.67 -14.05
C PHE A 241 -3.66 23.53 -14.25
N ASN A 242 -4.92 23.83 -13.94
CA ASN A 242 -6.03 22.94 -14.23
C ASN A 242 -6.22 22.85 -15.76
N PRO A 243 -6.16 21.64 -16.35
CA PRO A 243 -6.19 21.46 -17.81
C PRO A 243 -7.51 21.85 -18.48
N VAL A 244 -8.57 22.09 -17.71
CA VAL A 244 -9.88 22.53 -18.23
C VAL A 244 -10.30 23.90 -17.69
N LEU A 245 -9.53 24.48 -16.76
CA LEU A 245 -9.72 25.81 -16.22
C LEU A 245 -8.34 26.47 -16.09
N GLU A 246 -7.80 26.95 -17.21
CA GLU A 246 -6.38 27.35 -17.31
C GLU A 246 -5.98 28.47 -16.31
N ALA A 247 -6.94 29.27 -15.84
CA ALA A 247 -6.71 30.29 -14.82
C ALA A 247 -6.48 29.72 -13.41
N GLU A 248 -6.89 28.47 -13.14
CA GLU A 248 -6.73 27.83 -11.83
C GLU A 248 -5.35 27.18 -11.69
N ASN A 249 -4.51 27.75 -10.84
CA ASN A 249 -3.28 27.11 -10.40
C ASN A 249 -3.55 26.16 -9.22
N LEU A 250 -3.45 24.85 -9.48
CA LEU A 250 -3.70 23.78 -8.51
C LEU A 250 -2.66 23.70 -7.39
N THR A 251 -1.47 24.26 -7.62
CA THR A 251 -0.34 24.27 -6.68
C THR A 251 -0.16 25.60 -5.97
N ALA A 252 -1.07 26.56 -6.14
CA ALA A 252 -1.04 27.86 -5.47
C ALA A 252 -1.01 27.81 -3.92
N ARG A 253 -1.35 26.66 -3.31
CA ARG A 253 -1.28 26.41 -1.87
C ARG A 253 -0.28 25.32 -1.49
N TRP A 254 0.55 24.87 -2.42
CA TRP A 254 1.60 23.91 -2.15
C TRP A 254 2.77 24.65 -1.49
N SER A 255 3.05 24.37 -0.22
CA SER A 255 4.14 25.04 0.49
C SER A 255 5.51 24.52 0.05
N ASP A 256 6.56 25.33 0.18
CA ASP A 256 7.94 24.88 -0.09
C ASP A 256 8.33 23.67 0.76
N THR A 257 7.83 23.60 2.01
CA THR A 257 8.08 22.46 2.91
C THR A 257 7.42 21.18 2.41
N ASP A 258 6.14 21.26 2.03
CA ASP A 258 5.42 20.13 1.47
C ASP A 258 6.04 19.69 0.13
N PHE A 259 6.46 20.64 -0.70
CA PHE A 259 7.14 20.35 -1.96
C PHE A 259 8.49 19.68 -1.74
N ALA A 260 9.31 20.15 -0.79
CA ALA A 260 10.57 19.50 -0.43
C ALA A 260 10.37 18.06 0.07
N ASN A 261 9.34 17.83 0.90
CA ASN A 261 8.95 16.49 1.34
C ASN A 261 8.54 15.60 0.17
N PHE A 262 7.71 16.12 -0.74
CA PHE A 262 7.31 15.42 -1.97
C PHE A 262 8.52 15.05 -2.83
N LYS A 263 9.44 15.99 -3.11
CA LYS A 263 10.64 15.74 -3.91
C LYS A 263 11.55 14.67 -3.31
N LYS A 264 11.76 14.70 -1.99
CA LYS A 264 12.58 13.70 -1.30
C LYS A 264 12.04 12.29 -1.55
N GLU A 265 10.75 12.11 -1.37
CA GLU A 265 10.08 10.82 -1.52
C GLU A 265 9.98 10.40 -3.00
N LEU A 266 9.77 11.37 -3.91
CA LEU A 266 9.79 11.16 -5.36
C LEU A 266 11.16 10.67 -5.84
N LYS A 267 12.24 11.28 -5.33
CA LYS A 267 13.60 10.85 -5.63
C LYS A 267 13.85 9.41 -5.17
N GLU A 268 13.48 9.08 -3.93
CA GLU A 268 13.62 7.71 -3.42
C GLU A 268 12.82 6.71 -4.27
N ALA A 269 11.59 7.05 -4.67
CA ALA A 269 10.79 6.20 -5.55
C ALA A 269 11.43 6.02 -6.94
N ALA A 270 12.00 7.08 -7.53
CA ALA A 270 12.71 7.00 -8.80
C ALA A 270 13.96 6.12 -8.70
N ASP A 271 14.77 6.27 -7.65
CA ASP A 271 15.96 5.44 -7.42
C ASP A 271 15.57 3.96 -7.26
N ILE A 272 14.50 3.66 -6.49
CA ILE A 272 14.01 2.30 -6.29
C ILE A 272 13.41 1.72 -7.57
N ALA A 273 12.71 2.53 -8.38
CA ALA A 273 12.12 2.07 -9.63
C ALA A 273 13.21 1.62 -10.63
N VAL A 274 14.33 2.35 -10.69
CA VAL A 274 15.52 1.91 -11.46
C VAL A 274 16.06 0.58 -10.93
N GLU A 275 16.23 0.44 -9.61
CA GLU A 275 16.66 -0.83 -9.01
C GLU A 275 15.68 -1.97 -9.28
N ALA A 276 14.38 -1.68 -9.38
CA ALA A 276 13.34 -2.67 -9.64
C ALA A 276 13.36 -3.14 -11.10
N THR A 277 13.55 -2.23 -12.06
CA THR A 277 13.66 -2.56 -13.49
C THR A 277 14.97 -3.25 -13.84
N ASP A 278 16.06 -2.93 -13.12
CA ASP A 278 17.39 -3.52 -13.31
C ASP A 278 17.59 -4.82 -12.49
N ALA A 279 16.56 -5.29 -11.78
CA ALA A 279 16.66 -6.45 -10.90
C ALA A 279 16.99 -7.74 -11.67
N ASP A 280 17.90 -8.55 -11.14
CA ASP A 280 18.37 -9.79 -11.80
C ASP A 280 17.32 -10.91 -11.81
N ASN A 281 16.27 -10.78 -10.99
CA ASN A 281 15.26 -11.82 -10.78
C ASN A 281 13.94 -11.24 -10.25
N LEU A 282 12.85 -11.97 -10.48
CA LEU A 282 11.51 -11.59 -10.07
C LEU A 282 11.37 -11.34 -8.56
N VAL A 283 12.05 -12.11 -7.70
CA VAL A 283 11.93 -11.95 -6.24
C VAL A 283 12.48 -10.59 -5.81
N GLU A 284 13.62 -10.19 -6.38
CA GLU A 284 14.20 -8.87 -6.17
C GLU A 284 13.32 -7.76 -6.75
N ALA A 285 12.86 -7.90 -7.99
CA ALA A 285 11.98 -6.92 -8.61
C ALA A 285 10.71 -6.68 -7.77
N CYS A 286 10.07 -7.75 -7.29
CA CYS A 286 8.88 -7.67 -6.44
C CYS A 286 9.18 -7.00 -5.08
N GLU A 287 10.33 -7.31 -4.48
CA GLU A 287 10.75 -6.67 -3.24
C GLU A 287 10.90 -5.15 -3.44
N LYS A 288 11.56 -4.72 -4.52
CA LYS A 288 11.77 -3.31 -4.85
C LYS A 288 10.47 -2.57 -5.13
N TRP A 289 9.59 -3.14 -5.96
CA TRP A 289 8.27 -2.57 -6.21
C TRP A 289 7.41 -2.52 -4.93
N GLY A 290 7.53 -3.52 -4.06
CA GLY A 290 6.92 -3.52 -2.72
C GLY A 290 7.43 -2.41 -1.80
N GLU A 291 8.67 -1.94 -1.94
CA GLU A 291 9.15 -0.76 -1.19
C GLU A 291 8.41 0.53 -1.61
N ILE A 292 8.02 0.65 -2.88
CA ILE A 292 7.28 1.81 -3.42
C ILE A 292 5.78 1.70 -3.10
N PHE A 293 5.18 0.54 -3.36
CA PHE A 293 3.72 0.34 -3.35
C PHE A 293 3.18 -0.34 -2.09
N GLY A 294 4.05 -0.74 -1.17
CA GLY A 294 3.68 -1.42 0.06
C GLY A 294 3.24 -2.87 -0.15
N ASP A 295 2.62 -3.45 0.89
CA ASP A 295 2.24 -4.87 0.94
C ASP A 295 1.11 -5.26 -0.02
N ALA A 296 0.53 -4.30 -0.73
CA ALA A 296 -0.41 -4.57 -1.81
C ALA A 296 0.29 -5.10 -3.07
N PHE A 297 1.58 -4.79 -3.26
CA PHE A 297 2.34 -5.36 -4.37
C PHE A 297 2.68 -6.82 -4.06
N PRO A 298 2.45 -7.76 -4.99
CA PRO A 298 2.58 -9.18 -4.72
C PRO A 298 4.02 -9.60 -4.47
N VAL A 299 4.14 -10.68 -3.71
CA VAL A 299 5.40 -11.36 -3.39
C VAL A 299 5.47 -12.70 -4.13
N VAL A 300 6.68 -13.17 -4.41
CA VAL A 300 6.87 -14.43 -5.13
C VAL A 300 6.62 -15.62 -4.20
N ALA A 301 5.62 -16.43 -4.51
CA ALA A 301 5.31 -17.65 -3.77
C ALA A 301 6.48 -18.65 -3.84
N SER A 302 6.75 -19.36 -2.73
CA SER A 302 7.90 -20.26 -2.64
C SER A 302 7.78 -21.48 -3.56
N GLU A 303 6.54 -21.86 -3.88
CA GLU A 303 6.16 -22.95 -4.77
C GLU A 303 6.60 -22.66 -6.21
N VAL A 304 6.47 -21.41 -6.65
CA VAL A 304 6.92 -20.96 -7.99
C VAL A 304 8.44 -21.16 -8.13
N LEU A 305 9.18 -21.01 -7.04
CA LEU A 305 10.63 -21.19 -6.99
C LEU A 305 11.06 -22.63 -6.65
N ASN A 306 10.12 -23.56 -6.48
CA ASN A 306 10.37 -24.94 -6.05
C ASN A 306 11.21 -25.03 -4.76
N MET A 307 11.02 -24.10 -3.83
CA MET A 307 11.74 -24.09 -2.57
C MET A 307 11.22 -25.21 -1.66
N CYS A 308 12.14 -26.02 -1.15
CA CYS A 308 11.81 -27.09 -0.24
C CYS A 308 12.89 -27.27 0.83
N ILE A 309 12.48 -27.87 1.95
CA ILE A 309 13.39 -28.23 3.05
C ILE A 309 14.35 -29.31 2.54
N ALA A 310 15.65 -29.01 2.58
CA ALA A 310 16.70 -29.96 2.23
C ALA A 310 17.16 -30.79 3.46
N ASP A 311 18.28 -31.49 3.32
CA ASP A 311 18.88 -32.29 4.39
C ASP A 311 19.09 -31.48 5.68
N ARG A 312 18.59 -32.04 6.79
CA ARG A 312 18.65 -31.47 8.15
C ARG A 312 19.34 -32.40 9.16
N SER A 313 20.02 -33.44 8.69
CA SER A 313 20.67 -34.45 9.56
C SER A 313 21.72 -33.86 10.52
N HIS A 314 22.26 -32.69 10.19
CA HIS A 314 23.21 -31.95 11.02
C HIS A 314 22.56 -31.19 12.21
N ALA A 315 21.23 -31.09 12.27
CA ALA A 315 20.54 -30.42 13.37
C ALA A 315 20.73 -31.20 14.69
N LYS A 316 21.27 -30.55 15.71
CA LYS A 316 21.56 -31.22 16.99
C LYS A 316 20.28 -31.53 17.74
N PRO A 317 20.08 -32.76 18.24
CA PRO A 317 18.89 -33.11 19.01
C PRO A 317 19.04 -32.63 20.46
N PRO A 318 17.95 -32.45 21.24
CA PRO A 318 18.01 -31.93 22.63
C PRO A 318 19.01 -32.65 23.54
N GLU A 319 19.22 -33.94 23.33
CA GLU A 319 20.14 -34.80 24.08
C GLU A 319 21.60 -34.32 23.97
N SER A 320 21.97 -33.60 22.90
CA SER A 320 23.31 -33.02 22.76
C SER A 320 23.60 -31.93 23.80
N GLN A 321 22.57 -31.37 24.44
CA GLN A 321 22.69 -30.40 25.54
C GLN A 321 22.54 -31.06 26.91
N GLY A 322 22.42 -32.39 26.97
CA GLY A 322 22.10 -33.11 28.20
C GLY A 322 20.66 -32.93 28.66
N TRP A 323 19.78 -32.42 27.80
CA TRP A 323 18.36 -32.26 28.12
C TRP A 323 17.60 -33.56 27.92
N VAL A 324 16.58 -33.76 28.76
CA VAL A 324 15.65 -34.89 28.65
C VAL A 324 14.36 -34.40 28.01
N VAL A 325 13.91 -35.09 26.96
CA VAL A 325 12.60 -34.79 26.34
C VAL A 325 11.52 -35.47 27.17
N ASN A 326 10.71 -34.67 27.86
CA ASN A 326 9.59 -35.14 28.68
C ASN A 326 8.42 -34.19 28.49
N PHE A 327 7.69 -34.36 27.40
CA PHE A 327 6.59 -33.48 27.05
C PHE A 327 5.48 -33.53 28.11
N ASP A 328 5.00 -32.35 28.47
CA ASP A 328 3.95 -32.17 29.47
C ASP A 328 2.80 -31.41 28.81
N ALA A 329 1.62 -32.04 28.79
CA ALA A 329 0.42 -31.52 28.12
C ALA A 329 -0.06 -30.16 28.66
N ARG A 330 0.41 -29.73 29.83
CA ARG A 330 0.13 -28.40 30.38
C ARG A 330 0.89 -27.30 29.64
N TYR A 331 1.94 -27.65 28.90
CA TYR A 331 2.77 -26.70 28.17
C TYR A 331 2.54 -26.82 26.66
N THR A 332 2.42 -25.68 26.00
CA THR A 332 2.49 -25.59 24.55
C THR A 332 3.39 -24.44 24.16
N VAL A 333 4.05 -24.55 23.00
CA VAL A 333 4.83 -23.46 22.41
C VAL A 333 4.56 -23.39 20.92
N ARG A 334 4.29 -22.19 20.40
CA ARG A 334 4.06 -21.92 18.98
C ARG A 334 4.98 -20.79 18.51
N VAL A 335 5.45 -20.85 17.27
CA VAL A 335 6.24 -19.76 16.69
C VAL A 335 5.33 -18.89 15.83
N HIS A 336 5.36 -17.58 16.08
CA HIS A 336 4.86 -16.56 15.15
C HIS A 336 6.05 -15.85 14.53
N ALA A 337 5.96 -15.51 13.25
CA ALA A 337 7.00 -14.76 12.56
C ALA A 337 6.46 -13.46 11.99
N GLN A 338 7.31 -12.45 12.00
CA GLN A 338 7.12 -11.21 11.27
C GLN A 338 8.36 -11.02 10.39
N GLU A 339 8.12 -10.67 9.14
CA GLU A 339 9.15 -10.19 8.23
C GLU A 339 9.27 -8.69 8.42
N VAL A 340 10.52 -8.21 8.53
CA VAL A 340 10.87 -6.80 8.45
C VAL A 340 11.52 -6.61 7.08
N HIS A 341 11.05 -5.66 6.29
CA HIS A 341 11.47 -5.51 4.90
C HIS A 341 11.56 -4.04 4.45
N GLY A 342 12.36 -3.83 3.41
CA GLY A 342 12.61 -2.53 2.79
C GLY A 342 13.37 -1.52 3.66
N ARG A 343 13.83 -0.42 3.05
CA ARG A 343 14.63 0.62 3.72
C ARG A 343 13.95 1.24 4.95
N ARG A 344 12.61 1.22 4.98
CA ARG A 344 11.78 1.77 6.07
C ARG A 344 11.47 0.77 7.17
N SER A 345 11.99 -0.46 7.08
CA SER A 345 11.73 -1.53 8.07
C SER A 345 10.24 -1.76 8.29
N LYS A 346 9.45 -1.77 7.20
CA LYS A 346 8.02 -2.14 7.26
C LYS A 346 7.92 -3.57 7.76
N THR A 347 6.82 -3.90 8.44
CA THR A 347 6.64 -5.22 9.03
C THR A 347 5.33 -5.84 8.61
N ARG A 348 5.38 -7.11 8.19
CA ARG A 348 4.19 -7.92 7.91
C ARG A 348 4.28 -9.28 8.57
N SER A 349 3.13 -9.89 8.83
CA SER A 349 3.09 -11.27 9.35
C SER A 349 3.62 -12.23 8.30
N TYR A 350 4.47 -13.18 8.71
CA TYR A 350 4.97 -14.24 7.83
C TYR A 350 4.35 -15.58 8.22
N GLN A 351 3.79 -16.30 7.26
CA GLN A 351 3.22 -17.62 7.48
C GLN A 351 4.29 -18.69 7.23
N SER A 352 4.28 -19.77 8.03
CA SER A 352 5.25 -20.85 7.88
C SER A 352 5.16 -21.46 6.47
N GLY A 353 6.29 -21.47 5.75
CA GLY A 353 6.36 -21.93 4.36
C GLY A 353 5.81 -20.93 3.34
N GLY A 354 5.59 -19.67 3.73
CA GLY A 354 5.07 -18.62 2.87
C GLY A 354 6.02 -18.19 1.75
N HIS A 355 5.85 -16.96 1.24
CA HIS A 355 6.60 -16.44 0.11
C HIS A 355 8.11 -16.43 0.32
N ALA A 356 8.84 -16.31 -0.79
CA ALA A 356 10.28 -16.15 -0.77
C ALA A 356 10.66 -14.73 -0.35
N ILE A 357 11.51 -14.61 0.66
CA ILE A 357 12.04 -13.34 1.15
C ILE A 357 13.38 -13.08 0.46
N PHE A 358 13.49 -11.92 -0.19
CA PHE A 358 14.75 -11.50 -0.80
C PHE A 358 15.82 -11.26 0.27
N ALA A 359 17.01 -11.82 0.05
CA ALA A 359 18.16 -11.65 0.91
C ALA A 359 18.78 -10.25 0.72
N SER A 360 18.54 -9.35 1.67
CA SER A 360 19.05 -7.98 1.63
C SER A 360 19.48 -7.50 3.01
N PRO A 361 20.35 -6.48 3.11
CA PRO A 361 20.67 -5.84 4.39
C PRO A 361 19.47 -5.18 5.10
N PHE A 362 18.39 -4.92 4.37
CA PHE A 362 17.17 -4.28 4.86
C PHE A 362 16.13 -5.29 5.34
N ASN A 363 16.33 -6.58 5.03
CA ASN A 363 15.37 -7.63 5.33
C ASN A 363 15.82 -8.47 6.53
N SER A 364 14.90 -8.70 7.45
CA SER A 364 15.15 -9.56 8.61
C SER A 364 13.86 -10.24 9.07
N LEU A 365 14.02 -11.26 9.91
CA LEU A 365 12.91 -12.03 10.44
C LEU A 365 12.89 -11.88 11.96
N ARG A 366 11.71 -11.62 12.50
CA ARG A 366 11.44 -11.60 13.94
C ARG A 366 10.52 -12.76 14.29
N PHE A 367 11.01 -13.67 15.12
CA PHE A 367 10.24 -14.78 15.66
C PHE A 367 9.83 -14.51 17.09
N LYS A 368 8.60 -14.90 17.46
CA LYS A 368 8.09 -14.89 18.82
C LYS A 368 7.55 -16.26 19.20
N ALA A 369 8.08 -16.83 20.28
CA ALA A 369 7.56 -18.04 20.90
C ALA A 369 6.38 -17.67 21.81
N ILE A 370 5.19 -18.16 21.46
CA ILE A 370 3.98 -18.03 22.28
C ILE A 370 3.87 -19.28 23.14
N VAL A 371 4.09 -19.11 24.44
CA VAL A 371 4.13 -20.20 25.42
C VAL A 371 2.84 -20.16 26.24
N THR A 372 2.18 -21.30 26.39
CA THR A 372 1.08 -21.47 27.34
C THR A 372 1.46 -22.56 28.33
N GLY A 373 1.31 -22.29 29.63
CA GLY A 373 1.58 -23.26 30.69
C GLY A 373 1.97 -22.59 32.01
N PRO A 374 2.33 -23.38 33.03
CA PRO A 374 2.87 -22.87 34.29
C PRO A 374 4.11 -21.96 34.11
N SER A 375 4.38 -21.11 35.10
CA SER A 375 5.52 -20.18 35.10
C SER A 375 6.88 -20.87 35.27
N GLY A 376 7.97 -20.15 34.96
CA GLY A 376 9.34 -20.65 35.15
C GLY A 376 9.88 -21.45 33.97
N VAL A 377 9.30 -21.25 32.78
CA VAL A 377 9.75 -21.87 31.53
C VAL A 377 10.88 -21.05 30.93
N GLU A 378 11.96 -21.73 30.57
CA GLU A 378 13.01 -21.16 29.73
C GLU A 378 12.75 -21.46 28.25
N ILE A 379 13.03 -20.48 27.39
CA ILE A 379 12.92 -20.67 25.94
C ILE A 379 14.30 -20.77 25.30
N TRP A 380 14.44 -21.79 24.48
CA TRP A 380 15.61 -22.05 23.64
C TRP A 380 15.18 -22.19 22.19
N TRP A 381 16.00 -21.67 21.29
CA TRP A 381 15.76 -21.68 19.86
C TRP A 381 16.70 -22.64 19.17
N ARG A 382 16.23 -23.25 18.09
CA ARG A 382 17.07 -23.94 17.11
C ARG A 382 16.69 -23.42 15.73
N VAL A 383 17.70 -22.95 15.00
CA VAL A 383 17.56 -22.53 13.60
C VAL A 383 18.39 -23.46 12.76
N THR A 384 17.72 -24.17 11.85
CA THR A 384 18.32 -25.13 10.94
C THR A 384 18.34 -24.57 9.53
N ASN A 385 19.50 -24.04 9.15
CA ASN A 385 19.74 -23.62 7.77
C ASN A 385 19.94 -24.87 6.91
N THR A 386 19.23 -24.96 5.79
CA THR A 386 19.32 -26.10 4.87
C THR A 386 19.62 -25.63 3.45
N GLY A 387 20.00 -26.55 2.57
CA GLY A 387 20.26 -26.28 1.16
C GLY A 387 21.74 -26.09 0.83
N GLU A 388 22.05 -26.16 -0.46
CA GLU A 388 23.43 -26.15 -0.96
C GLU A 388 24.11 -24.80 -0.74
N HIS A 389 23.36 -23.68 -0.83
CA HIS A 389 23.93 -22.35 -0.58
C HIS A 389 24.47 -22.25 0.87
N ALA A 390 23.66 -22.62 1.87
CA ALA A 390 24.10 -22.64 3.26
C ALA A 390 25.30 -23.58 3.48
N ARG A 391 25.34 -24.74 2.80
CA ARG A 391 26.47 -25.69 2.87
C ARG A 391 27.77 -25.10 2.33
N LEU A 392 27.74 -24.53 1.13
CA LEU A 392 28.92 -23.95 0.48
C LEU A 392 29.51 -22.76 1.26
N GLN A 393 28.66 -22.00 1.95
CA GLN A 393 29.08 -20.85 2.78
C GLN A 393 29.39 -21.23 4.23
N SER A 394 29.46 -22.53 4.58
CA SER A 394 29.62 -23.00 5.96
C SER A 394 28.59 -22.42 6.94
N GLY A 395 27.41 -22.09 6.42
CA GLY A 395 26.27 -21.49 7.13
C GLY A 395 25.23 -22.48 7.61
N LEU A 396 25.48 -23.80 7.49
CA LEU A 396 24.64 -24.82 8.12
C LEU A 396 24.62 -24.60 9.63
N ARG A 397 23.43 -24.46 10.19
CA ARG A 397 23.18 -24.26 11.62
C ARG A 397 22.26 -25.35 12.11
N GLY A 398 22.31 -25.64 13.40
CA GLY A 398 21.43 -26.61 14.04
C GLY A 398 21.63 -26.70 15.54
N ASP A 399 22.33 -25.72 16.11
CA ASP A 399 22.63 -25.62 17.54
C ASP A 399 21.49 -24.93 18.29
N PHE A 400 21.47 -25.15 19.61
CA PHE A 400 20.56 -24.48 20.53
C PHE A 400 21.17 -23.19 21.06
N PHE A 401 20.35 -22.14 21.15
CA PHE A 401 20.77 -20.84 21.67
C PHE A 401 19.60 -20.08 22.32
N LYS A 402 19.91 -19.07 23.13
CA LYS A 402 18.91 -18.13 23.66
C LYS A 402 18.55 -17.09 22.59
N GLY A 403 17.32 -16.58 22.62
CA GLY A 403 16.85 -15.59 21.65
C GLY A 403 17.81 -14.40 21.55
N LYS A 404 18.06 -13.92 20.32
CA LYS A 404 18.96 -12.79 20.05
C LYS A 404 18.21 -11.60 19.44
N GLY A 405 18.73 -10.39 19.66
CA GLY A 405 18.26 -9.16 19.03
C GLY A 405 18.79 -8.97 17.61
N LEU A 406 18.37 -7.89 16.94
CA LEU A 406 18.80 -7.53 15.58
C LEU A 406 20.33 -7.41 15.42
N ASN A 407 21.02 -6.93 16.45
CA ASN A 407 22.48 -6.81 16.48
C ASN A 407 23.20 -8.14 16.75
N GLY A 408 22.47 -9.25 16.92
CA GLY A 408 23.01 -10.57 17.24
C GLY A 408 23.32 -10.81 18.72
N ASN A 409 23.18 -9.80 19.58
CA ASN A 409 23.38 -9.95 21.02
C ASN A 409 22.20 -10.68 21.67
N PRO A 410 22.41 -11.33 22.83
CA PRO A 410 21.31 -11.95 23.58
C PRO A 410 20.16 -10.98 23.84
N ASN A 411 18.94 -11.43 23.60
CA ASN A 411 17.72 -10.70 23.90
C ASN A 411 17.31 -10.97 25.35
N ALA A 412 16.95 -9.91 26.08
CA ALA A 412 16.44 -10.05 27.44
C ALA A 412 15.11 -10.84 27.45
N ASP A 413 14.29 -10.67 26.41
CA ASP A 413 13.13 -11.52 26.17
C ASP A 413 13.55 -12.77 25.40
N GLN A 414 13.73 -13.88 26.11
CA GLN A 414 14.11 -15.17 25.54
C GLN A 414 13.05 -15.71 24.55
N THR A 415 11.82 -15.20 24.61
CA THR A 415 10.73 -15.57 23.70
C THR A 415 10.82 -14.89 22.34
N VAL A 416 11.81 -14.01 22.12
CA VAL A 416 11.98 -13.28 20.86
C VAL A 416 13.35 -13.56 20.26
N ASN A 417 13.36 -13.93 18.99
CA ASN A 417 14.58 -14.18 18.22
C ASN A 417 14.55 -13.43 16.89
N PHE A 418 15.63 -12.73 16.56
CA PHE A 418 15.81 -12.12 15.25
C PHE A 418 16.80 -12.91 14.39
N GLU A 419 16.53 -13.04 13.10
CA GLU A 419 17.43 -13.67 12.12
C GLU A 419 17.57 -12.78 10.87
N LYS A 420 18.73 -12.89 10.21
CA LYS A 420 19.00 -12.24 8.92
C LYS A 420 18.65 -13.17 7.76
N THR A 421 18.42 -12.60 6.58
CA THR A 421 18.07 -13.34 5.35
C THR A 421 19.32 -13.57 4.50
N SER A 422 20.14 -14.58 4.82
CA SER A 422 21.49 -14.71 4.23
C SER A 422 21.69 -15.83 3.22
N TYR A 423 20.95 -16.93 3.31
CA TYR A 423 21.22 -18.12 2.50
C TYR A 423 19.99 -18.54 1.73
N THR A 424 20.17 -18.91 0.48
CA THR A 424 19.07 -19.41 -0.36
C THR A 424 18.63 -20.77 0.16
N GLY A 425 17.33 -20.92 0.41
CA GLY A 425 16.70 -22.20 0.74
C GLY A 425 15.55 -22.06 1.73
N SER A 426 14.92 -23.21 2.02
CA SER A 426 13.93 -23.31 3.09
C SER A 426 14.64 -23.66 4.40
N HIS A 427 14.44 -22.85 5.43
CA HIS A 427 15.08 -23.01 6.73
C HIS A 427 14.05 -23.25 7.82
N ILE A 428 14.44 -23.99 8.87
CA ILE A 428 13.54 -24.38 9.95
C ILE A 428 13.87 -23.60 11.21
N ILE A 429 12.84 -23.06 11.85
CA ILE A 429 12.90 -22.40 13.15
C ILE A 429 12.03 -23.19 14.13
N GLU A 430 12.62 -23.52 15.27
CA GLU A 430 11.95 -24.26 16.34
C GLU A 430 12.20 -23.57 17.68
N ALA A 431 11.17 -23.54 18.51
CA ALA A 431 11.25 -23.10 19.90
C ALA A 431 11.02 -24.28 20.86
N PHE A 432 11.81 -24.32 21.92
CA PHE A 432 11.81 -25.36 22.94
C PHE A 432 11.55 -24.72 24.30
N ALA A 433 10.54 -25.23 25.02
CA ALA A 433 10.20 -24.84 26.37
C ALA A 433 10.84 -25.80 27.37
N LEU A 434 11.62 -25.27 28.32
CA LEU A 434 12.36 -26.05 29.29
C LEU A 434 11.96 -25.74 30.72
N VAL A 435 11.91 -26.77 31.56
CA VAL A 435 11.76 -26.67 33.02
C VAL A 435 12.76 -27.61 33.69
N GLY A 436 13.73 -27.04 34.42
CA GLY A 436 14.72 -27.83 35.17
C GLY A 436 15.52 -28.81 34.31
N GLY A 437 15.90 -28.43 33.08
CA GLY A 437 16.64 -29.29 32.15
C GLY A 437 15.78 -30.29 31.35
N ASN A 438 14.47 -30.31 31.55
CA ASN A 438 13.54 -31.11 30.75
C ASN A 438 12.91 -30.26 29.64
N VAL A 439 12.92 -30.74 28.41
CA VAL A 439 12.11 -30.16 27.33
C VAL A 439 10.65 -30.58 27.55
N VAL A 440 9.83 -29.64 27.99
CA VAL A 440 8.40 -29.87 28.33
C VAL A 440 7.47 -29.58 27.16
N ALA A 441 7.87 -28.75 26.20
CA ALA A 441 7.16 -28.56 24.93
C ALA A 441 8.13 -28.16 23.81
N LYS A 442 7.73 -28.45 22.58
CA LYS A 442 8.45 -28.08 21.35
C LYS A 442 7.43 -27.55 20.35
N SER A 443 7.79 -26.53 19.58
CA SER A 443 6.94 -26.01 18.53
C SER A 443 6.90 -26.97 17.34
N GLU A 444 5.83 -26.87 16.55
CA GLU A 444 5.90 -27.35 15.17
C GLU A 444 7.06 -26.65 14.43
N PRO A 445 7.71 -27.32 13.46
CA PRO A 445 8.72 -26.70 12.62
C PRO A 445 8.14 -25.48 11.88
N PHE A 446 8.70 -24.31 12.11
CA PHE A 446 8.33 -23.10 11.38
C PHE A 446 9.29 -22.92 10.20
N VAL A 447 8.77 -22.89 8.98
CA VAL A 447 9.58 -22.82 7.76
C VAL A 447 9.65 -21.39 7.25
N VAL A 448 10.83 -20.92 6.89
CA VAL A 448 11.03 -19.66 6.16
C VAL A 448 11.79 -19.90 4.86
N ASN A 449 11.38 -19.19 3.82
CA ASN A 449 11.96 -19.31 2.49
C ASN A 449 12.78 -18.05 2.20
N ILE A 450 14.10 -18.22 2.07
CA ILE A 450 15.01 -17.12 1.72
C ILE A 450 15.52 -17.31 0.31
N PHE A 451 15.44 -16.26 -0.51
CA PHE A 451 16.02 -16.22 -1.84
C PHE A 451 17.19 -15.24 -1.86
N SER A 452 18.40 -15.77 -2.05
CA SER A 452 19.60 -14.95 -2.27
C SER A 452 20.11 -15.14 -3.70
N PRO A 453 20.19 -14.06 -4.50
CA PRO A 453 20.78 -14.12 -5.84
C PRO A 453 22.29 -14.29 -5.78
N TYR A 454 22.93 -14.02 -4.62
CA TYR A 454 24.38 -14.10 -4.41
C TYR A 454 24.93 -15.53 -4.59
N ARG A 455 25.08 -15.96 -5.85
CA ARG A 455 26.10 -16.92 -6.24
C ARG A 455 27.42 -16.16 -6.30
N GLN A 456 28.23 -16.33 -5.26
CA GLN A 456 29.61 -15.84 -5.15
C GLN A 456 29.75 -14.32 -5.09
N PHE A 457 30.22 -13.79 -3.96
CA PHE A 457 31.49 -13.07 -3.86
C PHE A 457 31.76 -12.81 -2.38
N TRP A 458 32.75 -13.54 -1.87
CA TRP A 458 33.56 -13.13 -0.73
C TRP A 458 34.00 -11.67 -0.98
N ARG A 459 33.67 -10.74 -0.08
CA ARG A 459 34.44 -9.49 0.06
C ARG A 459 35.35 -9.68 1.27
N PRO A 460 36.68 -9.50 1.11
CA PRO A 460 37.65 -9.74 2.18
C PRO A 460 37.43 -8.86 3.41
#